data_AF-A0ABD7C0Z5-F1
#
_entry.id   AF-A0ABD7C0Z5-F1
#
_cell.length_a   1.000
_cell.length_b   1.000
_cell.length_c   1.000
_cell.angle_alpha   90.00
_cell.angle_beta   90.00
_cell.angle_gamma   90.00
#
_symmetry.space_group_name_H-M   'P 1'
#
loop_
_entity.id
_entity.type
_entity.pdbx_description
1 polymer ?
#
loop_
_entity_poly.entity_id
_entity_poly.type
_entity_poly.pdbx_seq_one_letter_code
_entity_poly.pdbx_strand_id
1 'polypeptide(L)'
;MLSAVLIAALAASPAAPVPYADCLLGNIQPGLSDRAVQLVQEACAAKHPESFAAAMELERRTNLQRLTYFEAARAEAARSANAAATAAQEAADAAAAKAKNARTK
;
A
#
# COMPACT_ATOMS: atom_id res chain seq x y z
N MET A 1 -25.34 -6.36 11.08
CA MET A 1 -25.33 -7.44 10.07
C MET A 1 -24.11 -7.36 9.13
N LEU A 2 -23.58 -6.18 8.77
CA LEU A 2 -22.34 -6.06 7.96
C LEU A 2 -21.10 -6.71 8.61
N SER A 3 -21.00 -6.71 9.94
CA SER A 3 -19.82 -7.22 10.66
C SER A 3 -19.67 -8.74 10.59
N ALA A 4 -20.75 -9.50 10.37
CA ALA A 4 -20.70 -10.95 10.28
C ALA A 4 -20.21 -11.44 8.90
N VAL A 5 -20.48 -10.67 7.84
CA VAL A 5 -20.09 -11.02 6.46
C VAL A 5 -18.59 -10.87 6.25
N LEU A 6 -17.95 -9.89 6.91
CA LEU A 6 -16.50 -9.68 6.82
C LEU A 6 -15.70 -10.77 7.55
N ILE A 7 -16.22 -11.31 8.66
CA ILE A 7 -15.53 -12.37 9.43
C ILE A 7 -15.57 -13.71 8.67
N ALA A 8 -16.66 -14.00 7.94
CA ALA A 8 -16.78 -15.20 7.12
C ALA A 8 -15.84 -15.19 5.90
N ALA A 9 -15.53 -14.01 5.35
CA ALA A 9 -14.63 -13.88 4.20
C ALA A 9 -13.15 -14.15 4.55
N LEU A 10 -12.70 -13.84 5.77
CA LEU A 10 -11.33 -14.17 6.21
C LEU A 10 -11.14 -15.67 6.53
N ALA A 11 -12.21 -16.34 6.96
CA ALA A 11 -12.17 -17.76 7.34
C ALA A 11 -12.34 -18.73 6.15
N ALA A 12 -12.76 -18.24 4.98
CA ALA A 12 -13.02 -19.04 3.78
C ALA A 12 -11.78 -19.23 2.88
N SER A 13 -10.63 -18.66 3.24
CA SER A 13 -9.37 -19.07 2.64
C SER A 13 -8.93 -20.34 3.37
N PRO A 14 -9.03 -21.56 2.78
CA PRO A 14 -8.19 -22.63 3.26
C PRO A 14 -6.78 -22.05 3.24
N ALA A 15 -6.16 -21.92 4.40
CA ALA A 15 -4.74 -21.59 4.46
C ALA A 15 -4.07 -22.75 3.74
N ALA A 16 -3.82 -22.57 2.43
CA ALA A 16 -3.07 -23.52 1.66
C ALA A 16 -1.78 -23.76 2.44
N PRO A 17 -1.31 -25.01 2.52
CA PRO A 17 -0.02 -25.24 3.12
C PRO A 17 0.97 -24.26 2.48
N VAL A 18 1.71 -23.51 3.32
CA VAL A 18 2.74 -22.56 2.90
C VAL A 18 4.16 -23.10 3.24
N PRO A 19 4.56 -24.28 2.73
CA PRO A 19 5.85 -24.90 3.04
C PRO A 19 7.06 -23.99 2.84
N TYR A 20 7.03 -23.11 1.83
CA TYR A 20 8.10 -22.15 1.62
C TYR A 20 8.23 -21.17 2.79
N ALA A 21 7.12 -20.58 3.24
CA ALA A 21 7.11 -19.64 4.36
C ALA A 21 7.50 -20.32 5.68
N ASP A 22 6.98 -21.52 5.93
CA ASP A 22 7.32 -22.29 7.14
C ASP A 22 8.81 -22.67 7.16
N CYS A 23 9.37 -23.02 6.00
CA CYS A 23 10.81 -23.26 5.85
C CYS A 23 11.65 -22.02 6.20
N LEU A 24 11.24 -20.83 5.72
CA LEU A 24 11.92 -19.59 6.06
C LEU A 24 11.84 -19.30 7.56
N LEU A 25 10.64 -19.37 8.14
CA LEU A 25 10.41 -19.08 9.57
C LEU A 25 11.18 -20.04 10.49
N GLY A 26 11.38 -21.29 10.07
CA GLY A 26 12.18 -22.26 10.82
C GLY A 26 13.70 -22.08 10.73
N ASN A 27 14.21 -21.35 9.73
CA ASN A 27 15.65 -21.27 9.44
C ASN A 27 16.24 -19.86 9.50
N ILE A 28 15.45 -18.81 9.30
CA ILE A 28 15.89 -17.42 9.43
C ILE A 28 15.78 -17.01 10.89
N GLN A 29 16.92 -16.70 11.50
CA GLN A 29 17.03 -16.19 12.86
C GLN A 29 17.63 -14.77 12.87
N PRO A 30 17.37 -13.96 13.91
CA PRO A 30 18.07 -12.71 14.09
C PRO A 30 19.60 -12.92 14.14
N GLY A 31 20.35 -12.01 13.52
CA GLY A 31 21.82 -12.06 13.52
C GLY A 31 22.44 -12.88 12.38
N LEU A 32 21.64 -13.49 11.49
CA LEU A 32 22.17 -13.98 10.22
C LEU A 32 22.64 -12.81 9.35
N SER A 33 23.74 -13.02 8.63
CA SER A 33 24.16 -12.08 7.58
C SER A 33 23.19 -12.14 6.40
N ASP A 34 23.10 -11.05 5.63
CA ASP A 34 22.26 -10.99 4.43
C ASP A 34 22.55 -12.15 3.46
N ARG A 35 23.83 -12.53 3.33
CA ARG A 35 24.25 -13.67 2.52
C ARG A 35 23.71 -14.99 3.05
N ALA A 36 23.73 -15.19 4.37
CA ALA A 36 23.17 -16.40 4.98
C ALA A 36 21.65 -16.47 4.78
N VAL A 37 20.96 -15.33 4.91
CA VAL A 37 19.51 -15.23 4.63
C VAL A 37 19.21 -15.61 3.18
N GLN A 38 19.97 -15.09 2.21
CA GLN A 38 19.80 -15.43 0.79
C GLN A 38 19.96 -16.93 0.53
N LEU A 39 20.99 -17.56 1.10
CA LEU A 39 21.21 -19.00 0.95
C LEU A 39 20.05 -19.83 1.52
N VAL A 40 19.49 -19.42 2.66
CA VAL A 40 18.31 -20.07 3.24
C VAL A 40 17.09 -19.90 2.33
N GLN A 41 16.89 -18.72 1.76
CA GLN A 41 15.81 -18.47 0.81
C GLN A 41 15.92 -19.34 -0.43
N GLU A 42 17.11 -19.43 -1.03
CA GLU A 42 17.39 -20.30 -2.19
C GLU A 42 17.15 -21.77 -1.87
N ALA A 43 17.62 -22.25 -0.71
CA ALA A 43 17.43 -23.62 -0.27
C ALA A 43 15.93 -23.95 -0.04
N CYS A 44 15.19 -23.06 0.61
CA CYS A 44 13.75 -23.23 0.82
C CYS A 44 12.97 -23.16 -0.50
N ALA A 45 13.37 -22.30 -1.43
CA ALA A 45 12.74 -22.20 -2.76
C ALA A 45 12.97 -23.47 -3.57
N ALA A 46 14.19 -24.02 -3.56
CA ALA A 46 14.52 -25.28 -4.24
C ALA A 46 13.75 -26.47 -3.65
N LYS A 47 13.54 -26.49 -2.32
CA LYS A 47 12.80 -27.55 -1.63
C LYS A 47 11.28 -27.47 -1.88
N HIS A 48 10.75 -26.27 -2.07
CA HIS A 48 9.31 -26.01 -2.17
C HIS A 48 8.96 -25.11 -3.37
N PRO A 49 9.24 -25.53 -4.62
CA PRO A 49 9.16 -24.67 -5.80
C PRO A 49 7.74 -24.13 -6.09
N GLU A 50 6.71 -24.96 -5.94
CA GLU A 50 5.32 -24.53 -6.18
C GLU A 50 4.83 -23.54 -5.10
N SER A 51 5.15 -23.81 -3.83
CA SER A 51 4.82 -22.89 -2.73
C SER A 51 5.58 -21.57 -2.85
N PHE A 52 6.82 -21.61 -3.36
CA PHE A 52 7.60 -20.43 -3.67
C PHE A 52 6.97 -19.61 -4.81
N ALA A 53 6.60 -20.25 -5.93
CA ALA A 53 5.92 -19.58 -7.04
C ALA A 53 4.60 -18.93 -6.61
N ALA A 54 3.81 -19.63 -5.79
CA ALA A 54 2.57 -19.09 -5.22
C ALA A 54 2.82 -17.87 -4.31
N ALA A 55 3.89 -17.89 -3.52
CA ALA A 55 4.28 -16.76 -2.67
C ALA A 55 4.70 -15.54 -3.52
N MET A 56 5.51 -15.74 -4.57
CA MET A 56 5.92 -14.67 -5.47
C MET A 56 4.73 -14.06 -6.21
N GLU A 57 3.77 -14.87 -6.65
CA GLU A 57 2.55 -14.38 -7.32
C GLU A 57 1.62 -13.62 -6.36
N LEU A 58 1.55 -14.02 -5.09
CA LEU A 58 0.83 -13.26 -4.07
C LEU A 58 1.49 -11.89 -3.83
N GLU A 59 2.82 -11.84 -3.69
CA GLU A 59 3.56 -10.60 -3.50
C GLU A 59 3.37 -9.65 -4.69
N ARG A 60 3.47 -10.17 -5.92
CA ARG A 60 3.24 -9.40 -7.15
C ARG A 60 1.85 -8.76 -7.16
N ARG A 61 0.80 -9.54 -6.88
CA ARG A 61 -0.59 -9.04 -6.84
C ARG A 61 -0.79 -7.99 -5.76
N THR A 62 -0.26 -8.24 -4.56
CA THR A 62 -0.35 -7.31 -3.42
C THR A 62 0.37 -6.00 -3.71
N ASN A 63 1.55 -6.06 -4.34
CA ASN A 63 2.30 -4.85 -4.71
C ASN A 63 1.53 -4.00 -5.73
N LEU A 64 0.96 -4.62 -6.76
CA LEU A 64 0.12 -3.91 -7.72
C LEU A 64 -1.09 -3.23 -7.06
N GLN A 65 -1.77 -3.93 -6.15
CA GLN A 65 -2.88 -3.35 -5.39
C GLN A 65 -2.45 -2.16 -4.52
N ARG A 66 -1.27 -2.22 -3.91
CA ARG A 66 -0.74 -1.09 -3.14
C ARG A 66 -0.43 0.10 -4.04
N LEU A 67 0.19 -0.12 -5.20
CA LEU A 67 0.49 0.94 -6.15
C LEU A 67 -0.78 1.65 -6.63
N THR A 68 -1.83 0.90 -6.99
CA THR A 68 -3.08 1.52 -7.43
C THR A 68 -3.74 2.35 -6.32
N TYR A 69 -3.69 1.89 -5.08
CA TYR A 69 -4.17 2.66 -3.93
C TYR A 69 -3.38 3.95 -3.73
N PHE A 70 -2.04 3.88 -3.80
CA PHE A 70 -1.19 5.05 -3.67
C PHE A 70 -1.42 6.07 -4.79
N GLU A 71 -1.60 5.61 -6.02
CA GLU A 71 -1.91 6.48 -7.17
C GLU A 71 -3.27 7.16 -7.01
N ALA A 72 -4.29 6.44 -6.57
CA ALA A 72 -5.61 7.01 -6.28
C ALA A 72 -5.53 8.08 -5.18
N ALA A 73 -4.83 7.79 -4.08
CA ALA A 73 -4.62 8.73 -2.98
C ALA A 73 -3.83 9.96 -3.43
N ARG A 74 -2.81 9.78 -4.27
CA ARG A 74 -2.03 10.87 -4.85
C ARG A 74 -2.89 11.77 -5.75
N ALA A 75 -3.72 11.18 -6.61
CA ALA A 75 -4.62 11.93 -7.48
C ALA A 75 -5.66 12.72 -6.67
N GLU A 76 -6.19 12.15 -5.58
CA GLU A 76 -7.10 12.84 -4.67
C GLU A 76 -6.43 13.99 -3.92
N ALA A 77 -5.21 13.78 -3.42
CA ALA A 77 -4.42 14.83 -2.80
C ALA A 77 -4.16 15.99 -3.77
N ALA A 78 -3.83 15.69 -5.04
CA ALA A 78 -3.63 16.71 -6.06
C ALA A 78 -4.92 17.51 -6.34
N ARG A 79 -6.07 16.86 -6.45
CA ARG A 79 -7.36 17.54 -6.62
C ARG A 79 -7.68 18.46 -5.44
N SER A 80 -7.45 17.96 -4.23
CA SER A 80 -7.70 18.72 -2.99
C SER A 80 -6.78 19.93 -2.87
N ALA A 81 -5.49 19.77 -3.21
CA ALA A 81 -4.53 20.86 -3.22
C ALA A 81 -4.89 21.93 -4.26
N ASN A 82 -5.30 21.52 -5.46
CA ASN A 82 -5.74 22.46 -6.50
C ASN A 82 -7.00 23.23 -6.08
N ALA A 83 -7.99 22.55 -5.48
CA ALA A 83 -9.19 23.21 -4.95
C ALA A 83 -8.86 24.22 -3.86
N ALA A 84 -7.95 23.87 -2.93
CA ALA A 84 -7.48 24.79 -1.90
C ALA A 84 -6.74 26.00 -2.49
N ALA A 85 -5.91 25.79 -3.52
CA ALA A 85 -5.23 26.88 -4.22
C ALA A 85 -6.21 27.82 -4.91
N THR A 86 -7.25 27.29 -5.58
CA THR A 86 -8.32 28.09 -6.19
C THR A 86 -9.06 28.92 -5.12
N ALA A 87 -9.47 28.30 -4.02
CA ALA A 87 -10.16 29.01 -2.93
C ALA A 87 -9.29 30.12 -2.31
N ALA A 88 -7.99 29.87 -2.13
CA ALA A 88 -7.06 30.87 -1.64
C ALA A 88 -6.92 32.06 -2.62
N GLN A 89 -6.87 31.79 -3.92
CA GLN A 89 -6.81 32.83 -4.94
C GLN A 89 -8.10 33.67 -4.97
N GLU A 90 -9.27 33.03 -4.92
CA GLU A 90 -10.56 33.72 -4.88
C GLU A 90 -10.68 34.64 -3.64
N ALA A 91 -10.20 34.16 -2.47
CA ALA A 91 -10.16 34.95 -1.26
C ALA A 91 -9.22 36.16 -1.38
N ALA A 92 -8.05 35.98 -2.00
CA ALA A 92 -7.10 37.06 -2.27
C ALA A 92 -7.70 38.11 -3.23
N ASP A 93 -8.35 37.68 -4.30
CA ASP A 93 -8.99 38.56 -5.28
C ASP A 93 -10.15 39.35 -4.66
N ALA A 94 -10.98 38.70 -3.84
CA ALA A 94 -12.06 39.36 -3.10
C ALA A 94 -11.52 40.41 -2.11
N ALA A 95 -10.42 40.13 -1.41
CA ALA A 95 -9.77 41.07 -0.51
C ALA A 95 -9.19 42.27 -1.28
N ALA A 96 -8.54 42.03 -2.42
CA ALA A 96 -8.01 43.08 -3.28
C ALA A 96 -9.13 43.99 -3.84
N ALA A 97 -10.25 43.41 -4.26
CA ALA A 97 -11.42 44.18 -4.72
C ALA A 97 -12.01 45.07 -3.60
N LYS A 98 -12.15 44.54 -2.38
CA LYS A 98 -12.58 45.32 -1.21
C LYS A 98 -11.63 46.48 -0.92
N ALA A 99 -10.33 46.25 -0.96
CA ALA A 99 -9.32 47.28 -0.72
C ALA A 99 -9.35 48.40 -1.77
N LYS A 100 -9.55 48.06 -3.06
CA LYS A 100 -9.71 49.07 -4.13
C LYS A 100 -10.95 49.93 -3.93
N ASN A 101 -12.10 49.31 -3.63
CA ASN A 101 -13.36 50.02 -3.42
C ASN A 101 -13.34 50.95 -2.19
N ALA A 102 -12.57 50.61 -1.15
CA ALA A 102 -12.39 51.46 0.02
C ALA A 102 -11.52 52.71 -0.27
N ARG A 103 -10.67 52.67 -1.30
CA ARG A 103 -9.75 53.77 -1.65
C ARG A 103 -10.37 54.79 -2.61
N THR A 104 -11.46 54.44 -3.28
CA THR A 104 -12.17 55.29 -4.24
C THR A 104 -13.41 55.98 -3.66
N LYS A 105 -13.73 55.74 -2.38
CA LYS A 105 -14.68 56.52 -1.59
C LYS A 105 -13.93 57.53 -0.71
#